data_AF-A0A2S2P917-F1
#
_entry.id   AF-A0A2S2P917-F1
#
_cell.length_a   1.000
_cell.length_b   1.000
_cell.length_c   1.000
_cell.angle_alpha   90.00
_cell.angle_beta   90.00
_cell.angle_gamma   90.00
#
_symmetry.space_group_name_H-M   'P 1'
#
loop_
_entity.id
_entity.type
_entity.pdbx_description
1 polymer ?
#
loop_
_entity_poly.entity_id
_entity_poly.type
_entity_poly.pdbx_seq_one_letter_code
_entity_poly.pdbx_strand_id
1 'polypeptide(L)'
;MNEIISGIQVIKMYTWEKPFAVLVQLARKMELKQIRGVLFIRVFLQSFILFHLRFALFISILSYILLGNNINTQKVFVILSYLKILTTMTVFFPQGILTLAEMLISIKRIQTFFLQDEKHKHNEILPSKPEATSKNSIEILHFNSEHFATNKNDIKENTDQSDNFGIDVLNASAKWILDQP
;
A
#
# COMPACT_ATOMS: atom_id res chain seq x y z
N MET A 1 16.33 12.56 0.29
CA MET A 1 17.54 12.04 0.97
C MET A 1 18.30 11.01 0.14
N ASN A 2 17.66 10.09 -0.61
CA ASN A 2 18.37 9.07 -1.42
C ASN A 2 19.44 9.64 -2.37
N GLU A 3 19.17 10.75 -3.06
CA GLU A 3 20.13 11.39 -3.98
C GLU A 3 21.43 11.85 -3.29
N ILE A 4 21.34 12.30 -2.03
CA ILE A 4 22.52 12.73 -1.25
C ILE A 4 23.38 11.53 -0.87
N ILE A 5 22.75 10.38 -0.60
CA ILE A 5 23.45 9.12 -0.26
C ILE A 5 24.17 8.59 -1.51
N SER A 6 23.51 8.61 -2.67
CA SER A 6 24.15 8.22 -3.95
C SER A 6 25.30 9.15 -4.36
N GLY A 7 25.26 10.43 -3.99
CA GLY A 7 26.28 11.44 -4.32
C GLY A 7 27.40 11.63 -3.28
N ILE A 8 27.49 10.79 -2.24
CA ILE A 8 28.36 11.05 -1.08
C ILE A 8 29.85 11.14 -1.41
N GLN A 9 30.33 10.40 -2.42
CA GLN A 9 31.73 10.41 -2.85
C GLN A 9 32.16 11.79 -3.38
N VAL A 10 31.30 12.45 -4.17
CA VAL A 10 31.56 13.78 -4.73
C VAL A 10 31.60 14.84 -3.62
N ILE A 11 30.67 14.74 -2.67
CA ILE A 11 30.60 15.66 -1.52
C ILE A 11 31.90 15.58 -0.70
N LYS A 12 32.41 14.36 -0.48
CA LYS A 12 33.63 14.13 0.30
C LYS A 12 34.90 14.55 -0.46
N MET A 13 34.95 14.34 -1.78
CA MET A 13 36.06 14.75 -2.64
C MET A 13 36.23 16.28 -2.65
N TYR A 14 35.13 17.03 -2.69
CA TYR A 14 35.15 18.49 -2.69
C TYR A 14 35.08 19.14 -1.30
N THR A 15 35.10 18.37 -0.22
CA THR A 15 34.99 18.88 1.16
C THR A 15 33.73 19.76 1.37
N TRP A 16 32.63 19.36 0.73
CA TRP A 16 31.35 20.06 0.80
C TRP A 16 30.48 19.60 1.99
N GLU A 17 31.04 18.88 2.96
CA GLU A 17 30.28 18.32 4.08
C GLU A 17 29.60 19.39 4.94
N LYS A 18 30.28 20.51 5.20
CA LYS A 18 29.75 21.61 6.02
C LYS A 18 28.56 22.31 5.37
N PRO A 19 28.63 22.79 4.11
CA PRO A 19 27.47 23.42 3.47
C PRO A 19 26.30 22.43 3.28
N PHE A 20 26.56 21.16 2.93
CA PHE A 20 25.50 20.16 2.84
C PHE A 20 24.85 19.85 4.20
N ALA A 21 25.62 19.83 5.29
CA ALA A 21 25.07 19.66 6.64
C ALA A 21 24.10 20.78 6.99
N VAL A 22 24.40 22.04 6.62
CA VAL A 22 23.50 23.18 6.83
C VAL A 22 22.22 23.03 6.00
N LEU A 23 22.34 22.61 4.73
CA LEU A 23 21.19 22.38 3.86
C LEU A 23 20.23 21.31 4.42
N VAL A 24 20.78 20.17 4.86
CA VAL A 24 19.98 19.08 5.46
C VAL A 24 19.33 19.53 6.77
N GLN A 25 20.03 20.33 7.59
CA GLN A 25 19.45 20.90 8.80
C GLN A 25 18.28 21.84 8.50
N LEU A 26 18.37 22.66 7.45
CA LEU A 26 17.29 23.53 7.01
C LEU A 26 16.08 22.71 6.55
N ALA A 27 16.28 21.71 5.70
CA ALA A 27 15.22 20.80 5.26
C ALA A 27 14.55 20.11 6.45
N ARG A 28 15.33 19.57 7.40
CA ARG A 28 14.81 18.94 8.62
C ARG A 28 14.00 19.91 9.49
N LYS A 29 14.39 21.18 9.60
CA LYS A 29 13.61 22.19 10.33
C LYS A 29 12.24 22.40 9.70
N MET A 30 12.16 22.40 8.37
CA MET A 30 10.88 22.51 7.65
C MET A 30 10.00 21.28 7.87
N GLU A 31 10.57 20.08 7.76
CA GLU A 31 9.85 18.83 8.05
C GLU A 31 9.31 18.80 9.49
N LEU A 32 10.15 19.14 10.47
CA LEU A 32 9.75 19.18 11.88
C LEU A 32 8.64 20.20 12.16
N LYS A 33 8.62 21.34 11.46
CA LYS A 33 7.53 22.31 11.57
C LYS A 33 6.21 21.70 11.15
N GLN A 34 6.20 20.97 10.03
CA GLN A 34 5.01 20.30 9.53
C GLN A 34 4.56 19.17 10.45
N ILE A 35 5.50 18.32 10.88
CA ILE A 35 5.24 17.23 11.82
C ILE A 35 4.65 17.77 13.13
N ARG A 36 5.17 18.88 13.65
CA ARG A 36 4.65 19.52 14.86
C ARG A 36 3.21 20.02 14.68
N GLY A 37 2.88 20.59 13.52
CA GLY A 37 1.52 21.00 13.20
C GLY A 37 0.55 19.81 13.20
N VAL A 38 0.92 18.71 12.55
CA VAL A 38 0.14 17.46 12.52
C VAL A 38 -0.01 16.84 13.92
N LEU A 39 1.04 16.87 14.73
CA LEU A 39 0.98 16.41 16.11
C LEU A 39 0.00 17.23 16.95
N PHE A 40 0.01 18.55 16.80
CA PHE A 40 -0.88 19.41 17.57
C PHE A 40 -2.37 19.11 17.29
N ILE A 41 -2.76 19.02 16.01
CA ILE A 41 -4.13 18.68 15.65
C ILE A 41 -4.51 17.27 16.11
N ARG A 42 -3.58 16.30 16.00
CA ARG A 42 -3.82 14.93 16.44
C ARG A 42 -4.05 14.84 17.95
N VAL A 43 -3.22 15.52 18.75
CA VAL A 43 -3.35 15.54 20.21
C VAL A 43 -4.64 16.24 20.62
N PHE A 44 -5.02 17.33 19.94
CA PHE A 44 -6.28 18.01 20.18
C PHE A 44 -7.49 17.10 19.95
N LEU A 45 -7.55 16.41 18.81
CA LEU A 45 -8.61 15.45 18.49
C LEU A 45 -8.65 14.29 19.49
N GLN A 46 -7.49 13.75 19.87
CA GLN A 46 -7.40 12.66 20.85
C GLN A 46 -7.92 13.10 22.23
N SER A 47 -7.60 14.33 22.64
CA SER A 47 -8.07 14.90 23.91
C SER A 47 -9.59 15.03 23.92
N PHE A 48 -10.18 15.44 22.79
CA PHE A 48 -11.63 15.54 22.64
C PHE A 48 -12.31 14.17 22.77
N ILE A 49 -11.73 13.10 22.20
CA ILE A 49 -12.24 11.72 22.34
C ILE A 49 -12.39 11.32 23.83
N LEU A 50 -11.42 11.68 24.67
CA LEU A 50 -11.43 11.34 26.09
C LEU A 50 -12.46 12.16 26.88
N PHE A 51 -12.59 13.44 26.55
CA PHE A 51 -13.49 14.36 27.23
C PHE A 51 -14.96 14.14 26.83
N HIS A 52 -15.22 13.82 25.57
CA HIS A 52 -16.56 13.73 24.98
C HIS A 52 -17.49 12.81 25.78
N LEU A 53 -17.03 11.63 26.19
CA LEU A 53 -17.87 10.69 26.94
C LEU A 53 -18.33 11.28 28.29
N ARG A 54 -17.43 11.96 29.02
CA ARG A 54 -17.76 12.60 30.30
C ARG A 54 -18.71 13.77 30.11
N PHE A 55 -18.50 14.54 29.06
CA PHE A 55 -19.36 15.66 28.69
C PHE A 55 -20.77 15.21 28.29
N ALA A 56 -20.90 14.18 27.46
CA ALA A 56 -22.18 13.60 27.06
C ALA A 56 -22.96 13.07 28.26
N LEU A 57 -22.29 12.44 29.22
CA LEU A 57 -22.92 11.99 30.47
C LEU A 57 -23.44 13.14 31.31
N PHE A 58 -22.63 14.19 31.47
CA PHE A 58 -23.01 15.38 32.22
C PHE A 58 -24.26 16.03 31.62
N ILE A 59 -24.29 16.24 30.29
CA ILE A 59 -25.46 16.78 29.60
C ILE A 59 -26.68 15.88 29.75
N SER A 60 -26.50 14.56 29.63
CA SER A 60 -27.61 13.60 29.75
C SER A 60 -28.25 13.64 31.14
N ILE A 61 -27.43 13.70 32.19
CA ILE A 61 -27.90 13.80 33.57
C ILE A 61 -28.53 15.18 33.83
N LEU A 62 -27.91 16.26 33.34
CA LEU A 62 -28.41 17.62 33.48
C LEU A 62 -29.79 17.78 32.83
N SER A 63 -29.96 17.27 31.60
CA SER A 63 -31.24 17.25 30.90
C SER A 63 -32.31 16.46 31.66
N TYR A 64 -31.92 15.33 32.26
CA TYR A 64 -32.83 14.52 33.07
C TYR A 64 -33.32 15.23 34.33
N ILE A 65 -32.45 16.02 34.98
CA ILE A 65 -32.80 16.84 36.14
C ILE A 65 -33.73 17.99 35.74
N LEU A 66 -33.43 18.67 34.62
CA LEU A 66 -34.25 19.78 34.13
C LEU A 66 -35.69 19.36 33.81
N LEU A 67 -35.90 18.10 33.43
CA LEU A 67 -37.22 17.50 33.23
C LEU A 67 -37.99 17.22 34.53
N GLY A 68 -37.41 17.49 35.71
CA GLY A 68 -38.05 17.29 37.01
C GLY A 68 -38.04 15.84 37.52
N ASN A 69 -37.23 14.96 36.91
CA ASN A 69 -37.16 13.56 37.33
C ASN A 69 -36.12 13.35 38.45
N ASN A 70 -36.42 12.41 39.35
CA ASN A 70 -35.50 12.00 40.41
C ASN A 70 -34.38 11.09 39.87
N ILE A 71 -33.13 11.47 40.17
CA ILE A 71 -31.93 10.72 39.78
C ILE A 71 -31.80 9.50 40.69
N ASN A 72 -31.65 8.32 40.09
CA ASN A 72 -31.26 7.11 40.79
C ASN A 72 -29.93 6.62 40.20
N THR A 73 -29.01 6.20 41.06
CA THR A 73 -27.71 5.61 40.71
C THR A 73 -27.84 4.49 39.66
N GLN A 74 -28.88 3.66 39.77
CA GLN A 74 -29.14 2.58 38.81
C GLN A 74 -29.32 3.11 37.37
N LYS A 75 -30.09 4.20 37.20
CA LYS A 75 -30.35 4.81 35.88
C LYS A 75 -29.09 5.44 35.30
N VAL A 76 -28.30 6.12 36.12
CA VAL A 76 -27.04 6.75 35.69
C VAL A 76 -26.05 5.69 35.20
N PHE A 77 -25.97 4.54 35.86
CA PHE A 77 -25.10 3.45 35.43
C PHE A 77 -25.52 2.83 34.09
N VAL A 78 -26.84 2.70 33.86
CA VAL A 78 -27.37 2.24 32.56
C VAL A 78 -27.04 3.23 31.44
N ILE A 79 -27.25 4.53 31.66
CA ILE A 79 -26.93 5.58 30.68
C ILE A 79 -25.43 5.61 30.38
N LEU A 80 -24.58 5.46 31.41
CA LEU A 80 -23.13 5.35 31.26
C LEU A 80 -22.72 4.16 30.39
N SER A 81 -23.29 3.00 30.66
CA SER A 81 -22.99 1.77 29.92
C SER A 81 -23.42 1.90 28.46
N TYR A 82 -24.61 2.47 28.23
CA TYR A 82 -25.13 2.72 26.89
C TYR A 82 -24.24 3.68 26.09
N LEU A 83 -23.88 4.83 26.67
CA LEU A 83 -23.03 5.83 26.00
C LEU A 83 -21.62 5.29 25.69
N LYS A 84 -21.09 4.40 26.54
CA LYS A 84 -19.82 3.72 26.27
C LYS A 84 -19.87 2.82 25.02
N ILE A 85 -20.91 1.99 24.92
CA ILE A 85 -21.08 1.09 23.77
C ILE A 85 -21.28 1.91 22.49
N LEU A 86 -22.11 2.95 22.55
CA LEU A 86 -22.36 3.83 21.42
C LEU A 86 -21.06 4.50 20.93
N THR A 87 -20.27 5.07 21.85
CA THR A 87 -18.99 5.73 21.52
C THR A 87 -18.01 4.78 20.85
N THR A 88 -17.99 3.51 21.30
CA THR A 88 -17.11 2.47 20.73
C THR A 88 -17.45 2.26 19.24
N MET A 89 -18.73 2.09 18.91
CA MET A 89 -19.17 1.94 17.53
C MET A 89 -18.87 3.18 16.68
N THR A 90 -19.10 4.38 17.22
CA THR A 90 -18.85 5.65 16.51
C THR A 90 -17.38 5.90 16.20
N VAL A 91 -16.43 5.39 17.01
CA VAL A 91 -14.99 5.56 16.76
C VAL A 91 -14.45 4.48 15.81
N PHE A 92 -14.80 3.21 16.03
CA PHE A 92 -14.23 2.11 15.26
C PHE A 92 -14.79 2.02 13.83
N PHE A 93 -16.06 2.37 13.64
CA PHE A 93 -16.69 2.32 12.33
C PHE A 93 -16.00 3.19 11.26
N PRO A 94 -15.81 4.52 11.47
CA PRO A 94 -15.12 5.35 10.48
C PRO A 94 -13.65 4.97 10.31
N GLN A 95 -12.98 4.53 11.38
CA GLN A 95 -11.61 4.02 11.29
C GLN A 95 -11.54 2.79 10.37
N GLY A 96 -12.51 1.87 10.48
CA GLY A 96 -12.62 0.71 9.60
C GLY A 96 -12.76 1.12 8.13
N ILE A 97 -13.64 2.08 7.84
CA ILE A 97 -13.85 2.60 6.47
C ILE A 97 -12.55 3.19 5.90
N LEU A 98 -11.81 3.97 6.70
CA LEU A 98 -10.52 4.53 6.28
C LEU A 98 -9.53 3.42 5.91
N THR A 99 -9.37 2.42 6.79
CA THR A 99 -8.45 1.30 6.54
C THR A 99 -8.86 0.46 5.32
N LEU A 100 -10.16 0.31 5.07
CA LEU A 100 -10.66 -0.38 3.90
C LEU A 100 -10.34 0.40 2.61
N ALA A 101 -10.50 1.72 2.62
CA ALA A 101 -10.15 2.56 1.48
C ALA A 101 -8.64 2.48 1.17
N GLU A 102 -7.78 2.54 2.20
CA GLU A 102 -6.34 2.36 2.04
C GLU A 102 -5.97 0.97 1.51
N MET A 103 -6.64 -0.08 2.00
CA MET A 103 -6.47 -1.44 1.51
C MET A 103 -6.81 -1.55 0.02
N LEU A 104 -7.95 -1.01 -0.42
CA LEU A 104 -8.37 -1.07 -1.82
C LEU A 104 -7.37 -0.37 -2.76
N ILE A 105 -6.86 0.78 -2.35
CA ILE A 105 -5.83 1.51 -3.11
C ILE A 105 -4.52 0.70 -3.16
N SER A 106 -4.15 0.07 -2.04
CA SER A 106 -2.96 -0.78 -1.98
C SER A 106 -3.08 -1.99 -2.91
N ILE A 107 -4.24 -2.66 -2.92
CA ILE A 107 -4.53 -3.79 -3.83
C ILE A 107 -4.41 -3.33 -5.28
N LYS A 108 -5.02 -2.19 -5.64
CA LYS A 108 -4.95 -1.65 -7.01
C LYS A 108 -3.50 -1.39 -7.47
N ARG A 109 -2.65 -0.88 -6.57
CA ARG A 109 -1.23 -0.64 -6.87
C ARG A 109 -0.48 -1.95 -7.09
N ILE A 110 -0.73 -2.97 -6.25
CA ILE A 110 -0.13 -4.30 -6.39
C ILE A 110 -0.58 -4.95 -7.71
N GLN A 111 -1.87 -4.86 -8.03
CA GLN A 111 -2.40 -5.35 -9.30
C GLN A 111 -1.72 -4.66 -10.48
N THR A 112 -1.58 -3.32 -10.44
CA THR A 112 -0.91 -2.57 -11.51
C THR A 112 0.55 -3.03 -11.67
N PHE A 113 1.26 -3.33 -10.58
CA PHE A 113 2.62 -3.86 -10.64
C PHE A 113 2.68 -5.24 -11.27
N PHE A 114 1.76 -6.15 -10.94
CA PHE A 114 1.73 -7.49 -11.54
C PHE A 114 1.31 -7.51 -13.02
N LEU A 115 0.54 -6.50 -13.47
CA LEU A 115 0.15 -6.35 -14.87
C LEU A 115 1.17 -5.54 -15.71
N GLN A 116 2.28 -5.08 -15.13
CA GLN A 116 3.33 -4.43 -15.91
C GLN A 116 4.05 -5.46 -16.79
N ASP A 117 4.28 -5.10 -18.06
CA ASP A 117 5.09 -5.91 -18.96
C ASP A 117 6.45 -6.20 -18.34
N GLU A 118 6.84 -7.46 -18.34
CA GLU A 118 8.17 -7.88 -17.92
C GLU A 118 9.19 -7.19 -18.82
N LYS A 119 10.11 -6.42 -18.21
CA LYS A 119 11.23 -5.84 -18.96
C LYS A 119 11.98 -6.97 -19.64
N HIS A 120 11.80 -7.07 -20.97
CA HIS A 120 12.63 -7.93 -21.79
C HIS A 120 14.07 -7.54 -21.54
N LYS A 121 14.85 -8.53 -21.11
CA LYS A 121 16.28 -8.42 -20.90
C LYS A 121 16.87 -8.00 -22.23
N HIS A 122 17.15 -6.71 -22.40
CA HIS A 122 17.97 -6.26 -23.51
C HIS A 122 19.37 -6.81 -23.22
N ASN A 123 19.63 -8.01 -23.73
CA ASN A 123 20.98 -8.46 -23.98
C ASN A 123 21.51 -7.51 -25.05
N GLU A 124 21.98 -6.32 -24.63
CA GLU A 124 22.90 -5.51 -25.43
C GLU A 124 24.20 -6.31 -25.54
N ILE A 125 24.21 -7.26 -26.46
CA ILE A 125 25.44 -7.69 -27.08
C ILE A 125 25.86 -6.50 -27.93
N LEU A 126 26.69 -5.65 -27.33
CA LEU A 126 27.51 -4.66 -28.02
C LEU A 126 28.07 -5.30 -29.31
N PRO A 127 27.93 -4.69 -30.50
CA PRO A 127 28.38 -5.33 -31.73
C PRO A 127 29.92 -5.26 -31.78
N SER A 128 30.58 -6.31 -31.28
CA SER A 128 31.97 -6.57 -31.61
C SER A 128 32.04 -7.13 -33.03
N LYS A 129 32.57 -6.30 -33.92
CA LYS A 129 33.18 -6.55 -35.24
C LYS A 129 33.40 -8.02 -35.68
N PRO A 130 33.15 -8.37 -36.97
CA PRO A 130 33.18 -9.76 -37.43
C PRO A 130 34.62 -10.22 -37.72
N GLU A 131 35.04 -11.34 -37.14
CA GLU A 131 36.19 -12.11 -37.60
C GLU A 131 35.84 -13.60 -37.73
N ALA A 132 36.42 -14.19 -38.76
CA ALA A 132 35.91 -15.35 -39.48
C ALA A 132 36.22 -16.72 -38.85
N THR A 133 35.46 -17.71 -39.33
CA THR A 133 35.84 -19.13 -39.54
C THR A 133 35.85 -20.08 -38.34
N SER A 134 34.94 -21.08 -38.33
CA SER A 134 35.27 -22.49 -38.62
C SER A 134 34.12 -23.43 -38.21
N LYS A 135 34.08 -24.57 -38.90
CA LYS A 135 32.98 -25.52 -39.10
C LYS A 135 32.77 -26.54 -37.97
N ASN A 136 31.60 -27.19 -38.03
CA ASN A 136 31.19 -28.52 -37.50
C ASN A 136 30.87 -28.55 -35.98
N SER A 137 29.78 -29.14 -35.47
CA SER A 137 28.97 -30.30 -35.91
C SER A 137 27.66 -30.43 -35.09
N ILE A 138 26.57 -30.85 -35.77
CA ILE A 138 25.48 -31.78 -35.34
C ILE A 138 24.64 -31.36 -34.10
N GLU A 139 23.44 -30.76 -34.23
CA GLU A 139 22.13 -31.31 -34.65
C GLU A 139 21.39 -32.10 -33.55
N ILE A 140 20.28 -31.56 -33.03
CA ILE A 140 18.98 -32.26 -32.92
C ILE A 140 17.88 -31.24 -33.21
N LEU A 141 17.30 -31.37 -34.41
CA LEU A 141 16.03 -30.79 -34.81
C LEU A 141 14.90 -31.62 -34.19
N HIS A 142 13.89 -30.98 -33.60
CA HIS A 142 12.52 -31.43 -33.81
C HIS A 142 11.66 -30.22 -34.18
N PHE A 143 11.07 -30.37 -35.36
CA PHE A 143 10.50 -29.35 -36.22
C PHE A 143 8.97 -29.44 -36.13
N ASN A 144 8.35 -28.26 -36.13
CA ASN A 144 7.02 -27.88 -36.62
C ASN A 144 5.74 -28.65 -36.25
N SER A 145 4.72 -27.84 -35.96
CA SER A 145 3.47 -27.92 -36.71
C SER A 145 2.90 -26.51 -36.86
N GLU A 146 2.88 -26.03 -38.10
CA GLU A 146 2.28 -24.77 -38.54
C GLU A 146 0.96 -25.08 -39.28
N HIS A 147 -0.03 -24.21 -39.10
CA HIS A 147 -1.16 -23.90 -39.99
C HIS A 147 -2.19 -24.98 -40.37
N PHE A 148 -3.46 -24.73 -40.00
CA PHE A 148 -4.55 -24.70 -40.99
C PHE A 148 -5.79 -23.94 -40.49
N ALA A 149 -6.27 -22.99 -41.30
CA ALA A 149 -7.58 -22.38 -41.17
C ALA A 149 -8.48 -22.87 -42.31
N THR A 150 -9.70 -23.34 -42.03
CA THR A 150 -10.90 -23.12 -42.87
C THR A 150 -12.20 -23.67 -42.23
N ASN A 151 -13.08 -22.73 -41.87
CA ASN A 151 -14.52 -22.61 -42.21
C ASN A 151 -15.48 -23.85 -42.19
N LYS A 152 -16.51 -23.77 -41.33
CA LYS A 152 -17.94 -23.53 -41.68
C LYS A 152 -18.99 -24.46 -41.00
N ASN A 153 -19.83 -23.82 -40.17
CA ASN A 153 -21.27 -24.00 -39.91
C ASN A 153 -21.87 -25.13 -39.01
N ASP A 154 -22.68 -24.62 -38.07
CA ASP A 154 -24.03 -25.03 -37.64
C ASP A 154 -24.27 -25.96 -36.43
N ILE A 155 -24.75 -25.27 -35.36
CA ILE A 155 -25.95 -25.55 -34.55
C ILE A 155 -25.87 -26.51 -33.33
N LYS A 156 -26.16 -25.88 -32.16
CA LYS A 156 -26.88 -26.32 -30.93
C LYS A 156 -26.12 -26.74 -29.66
N GLU A 157 -26.42 -25.94 -28.62
CA GLU A 157 -26.85 -26.30 -27.26
C GLU A 157 -25.97 -27.25 -26.43
N ASN A 158 -25.29 -26.70 -25.41
CA ASN A 158 -25.74 -26.75 -24.00
C ASN A 158 -24.59 -26.39 -23.04
N THR A 159 -24.82 -25.33 -22.27
CA THR A 159 -24.87 -25.30 -20.80
C THR A 159 -23.69 -25.87 -19.98
N ASP A 160 -23.16 -24.96 -19.14
CA ASP A 160 -22.46 -25.16 -17.86
C ASP A 160 -21.10 -25.84 -17.83
N GLN A 161 -20.03 -25.05 -17.71
CA GLN A 161 -18.96 -25.36 -16.75
C GLN A 161 -18.17 -24.12 -16.30
N SER A 162 -18.52 -23.63 -15.10
CA SER A 162 -17.70 -22.88 -14.14
C SER A 162 -16.52 -22.03 -14.66
N ASP A 163 -16.70 -20.71 -14.60
CA ASP A 163 -15.60 -19.73 -14.68
C ASP A 163 -14.58 -19.99 -13.55
N ASN A 164 -13.51 -20.70 -13.90
CA ASN A 164 -12.37 -20.94 -13.03
C ASN A 164 -11.49 -19.68 -13.05
N PHE A 165 -11.85 -18.66 -12.26
CA PHE A 165 -11.00 -17.48 -12.04
C PHE A 165 -9.81 -17.86 -11.14
N GLY A 166 -8.83 -18.54 -11.73
CA GLY A 166 -7.53 -18.83 -11.13
C GLY A 166 -6.41 -18.13 -11.91
N ILE A 167 -5.41 -17.62 -11.19
CA ILE A 167 -4.17 -17.14 -11.82
C ILE A 167 -3.21 -18.33 -11.86
N ASP A 168 -3.07 -18.93 -13.03
CA ASP A 168 -2.07 -19.97 -13.28
C ASP A 168 -0.71 -19.31 -13.54
N VAL A 169 0.16 -19.33 -12.54
CA VAL A 169 1.53 -18.85 -12.67
C VAL A 169 2.41 -20.00 -13.18
N LEU A 170 2.53 -20.12 -14.50
CA LEU A 170 3.50 -21.00 -15.13
C LEU A 170 4.85 -20.28 -15.23
N ASN A 171 5.93 -20.97 -14.85
CA ASN A 171 7.32 -20.49 -14.97
C ASN A 171 7.80 -19.39 -13.99
N ALA A 172 7.24 -19.31 -12.78
CA ALA A 172 7.83 -18.46 -11.73
C ALA A 172 9.07 -19.11 -11.11
N SER A 173 10.20 -18.42 -11.15
CA SER A 173 11.42 -18.78 -10.41
C SER A 173 11.80 -17.62 -9.48
N ALA A 174 11.64 -17.85 -8.17
CA ALA A 174 12.09 -16.92 -7.14
C ALA A 174 13.53 -17.28 -6.76
N LYS A 175 14.50 -16.50 -7.23
CA LYS A 175 15.89 -16.62 -6.79
C LYS A 175 16.14 -15.62 -5.67
N TRP A 176 16.23 -16.12 -4.44
CA TRP A 176 16.66 -15.34 -3.30
C TRP A 176 18.17 -15.11 -3.40
N ILE A 177 18.59 -13.84 -3.43
CA ILE A 177 19.99 -13.47 -3.35
C ILE A 177 20.35 -13.50 -1.86
N LEU A 178 20.91 -14.62 -1.40
CA LEU A 178 21.67 -14.67 -0.15
C LEU A 178 23.04 -14.08 -0.45
N ASP A 179 23.11 -12.75 -0.32
CA ASP A 179 24.30 -11.95 -0.02
C ASP A 179 24.16 -10.57 -0.67
N GLN A 180 23.66 -9.63 0.11
CA GLN A 180 24.27 -8.30 0.13
C GLN A 180 24.71 -8.02 1.57
N PRO A 181 25.93 -7.49 1.76
CA PRO A 181 26.50 -7.17 3.07
C PRO A 181 25.75 -6.05 3.81
#